data_AF-A0A351TNX0-F1
#
_entry.id   AF-A0A351TNX0-F1
#
_cell.length_a   1.000
_cell.length_b   1.000
_cell.length_c   1.000
_cell.angle_alpha   90.00
_cell.angle_beta   90.00
_cell.angle_gamma   90.00
#
_symmetry.space_group_name_H-M   'P 1'
#
loop_
_entity.id
_entity.type
_entity.pdbx_description
1 polymer ?
#
loop_
_entity_poly.entity_id
_entity_poly.type
_entity_poly.pdbx_seq_one_letter_code
_entity_poly.pdbx_strand_id
1 'polypeptide(L)'
;MEAQELQEYLGIALDMEKNIFLRNRLIETLTARRDQLGIPKTFSAPVKPQEQAVMSDGAEILPLSTDGGIWEGQARKDERGMGHMEIAAWNRYHDALTAYRLDIAKDKARLLVENRERSLLSQEIDELVRFQAESVNRLGQIYDKNIVFPKYRNLIALSSLYEYICAGRCYALEGPEGAYNIYEAESRFDKIVTRLDQVIIHLDAIRDNQYVLFSAMQETNRQYEQLLDAVQILVQQGGQILGEMQRISHGISEQSDRISEQADRIRGHTAQISAQLSELRETSALAVYHAERTQKELHYMNQMDFWSGRNDGVFFNLPPH
;
A
#
# COMPACT_ATOMS: atom_id res chain seq x y z
N MET A 1 -67.94 -24.40 11.67
CA MET A 1 -67.52 -24.16 10.28
C MET A 1 -67.12 -25.49 9.72
N GLU A 2 -67.81 -25.92 8.69
CA GLU A 2 -67.49 -27.18 8.00
C GLU A 2 -66.21 -27.01 7.16
N ALA A 3 -65.50 -28.10 6.90
CA ALA A 3 -64.23 -28.05 6.16
C ALA A 3 -64.37 -27.42 4.76
N GLN A 4 -65.55 -27.53 4.14
CA GLN A 4 -65.88 -26.90 2.86
C GLN A 4 -65.98 -25.38 2.96
N GLU A 5 -66.67 -24.85 3.98
CA GLU A 5 -66.78 -23.40 4.22
C GLU A 5 -65.40 -22.77 4.50
N LEU A 6 -64.55 -23.50 5.20
CA LEU A 6 -63.17 -23.10 5.47
C LEU A 6 -62.32 -23.07 4.19
N GLN A 7 -62.47 -24.06 3.32
CA GLN A 7 -61.79 -24.13 2.03
C GLN A 7 -62.21 -22.96 1.12
N GLU A 8 -63.51 -22.66 1.04
CA GLU A 8 -64.03 -21.54 0.25
C GLU A 8 -63.51 -20.19 0.79
N TYR A 9 -63.54 -20.00 2.11
CA TYR A 9 -62.98 -18.80 2.74
C TYR A 9 -61.49 -18.63 2.43
N LEU A 10 -60.70 -19.68 2.60
CA LEU A 10 -59.26 -19.64 2.34
C LEU A 10 -58.95 -19.43 0.86
N GLY A 11 -59.74 -20.00 -0.04
CA GLY A 11 -59.61 -19.76 -1.48
C GLY A 11 -59.82 -18.30 -1.85
N ILE A 12 -60.90 -17.67 -1.35
CA ILE A 12 -61.19 -16.25 -1.59
C ILE A 12 -60.09 -15.37 -1.01
N ALA A 13 -59.67 -15.64 0.24
CA ALA A 13 -58.61 -14.87 0.89
C ALA A 13 -57.27 -15.02 0.13
N LEU A 14 -56.94 -16.23 -0.31
CA LEU A 14 -55.72 -16.53 -1.06
C LEU A 14 -55.71 -15.82 -2.42
N ASP A 15 -56.82 -15.84 -3.17
CA ASP A 15 -56.90 -15.16 -4.46
C ASP A 15 -56.82 -13.64 -4.32
N MET A 16 -57.38 -13.08 -3.25
CA MET A 16 -57.23 -11.65 -2.96
C MET A 16 -55.80 -11.29 -2.58
N GLU A 17 -55.14 -12.09 -1.72
CA GLU A 17 -53.72 -11.92 -1.37
C GLU A 17 -52.81 -12.05 -2.60
N LYS A 18 -53.06 -13.03 -3.48
CA LYS A 18 -52.33 -13.18 -4.75
C LYS A 18 -52.49 -11.96 -5.65
N ASN A 19 -53.71 -11.47 -5.81
CA ASN A 19 -53.99 -10.28 -6.63
C ASN A 19 -53.30 -9.04 -6.05
N ILE A 20 -53.33 -8.86 -4.73
CA ILE A 20 -52.63 -7.78 -4.02
C ILE A 20 -51.12 -7.88 -4.26
N PHE A 21 -50.54 -9.07 -4.09
CA PHE A 21 -49.12 -9.30 -4.32
C PHE A 21 -48.69 -8.99 -5.75
N LEU A 22 -49.43 -9.49 -6.75
CA LEU A 22 -49.13 -9.24 -8.16
C LEU A 22 -49.23 -7.76 -8.53
N ARG A 23 -50.23 -7.06 -8.00
CA ARG A 23 -50.37 -5.61 -8.21
C ARG A 23 -49.27 -4.82 -7.54
N ASN A 24 -48.86 -5.17 -6.32
CA ASN A 24 -47.71 -4.52 -5.66
C ASN A 24 -46.45 -4.66 -6.52
N ARG A 25 -46.17 -5.86 -7.05
CA ARG A 25 -45.04 -6.09 -7.94
C ARG A 25 -45.13 -5.25 -9.22
N LEU A 26 -46.32 -5.10 -9.80
CA LEU A 26 -46.52 -4.26 -10.97
C LEU A 26 -46.30 -2.77 -10.65
N ILE A 27 -46.81 -2.29 -9.52
CA ILE A 27 -46.58 -0.92 -9.04
C ILE A 27 -45.07 -0.68 -8.84
N GLU A 28 -44.35 -1.64 -8.26
CA GLU A 28 -42.88 -1.57 -8.11
C GLU A 28 -42.16 -1.47 -9.46
N THR A 29 -42.55 -2.28 -10.46
CA THR A 29 -41.90 -2.21 -11.79
C THR A 29 -42.20 -0.90 -12.51
N LEU A 30 -43.44 -0.39 -12.41
CA LEU A 30 -43.83 0.88 -13.03
C LEU A 30 -43.19 2.07 -12.31
N THR A 31 -43.07 2.05 -10.98
CA THR A 31 -42.37 3.10 -10.21
C THR A 31 -40.88 3.12 -10.52
N ALA A 32 -40.22 1.96 -10.58
CA ALA A 32 -38.81 1.88 -11.01
C ALA A 32 -38.62 2.42 -12.44
N ARG A 33 -39.54 2.10 -13.36
CA ARG A 33 -39.52 2.63 -14.73
C ARG A 33 -39.71 4.14 -14.76
N ARG A 34 -40.65 4.69 -13.98
CA ARG A 34 -40.88 6.14 -13.83
C ARG A 34 -39.62 6.85 -13.34
N ASP A 35 -38.91 6.26 -12.39
CA ASP A 35 -37.75 6.88 -11.75
C ASP A 35 -36.50 6.88 -12.65
N GLN A 36 -36.42 5.95 -13.60
CA GLN A 36 -35.38 5.95 -14.65
C GLN A 36 -35.59 7.02 -15.73
N LEU A 37 -36.80 7.55 -15.87
CA LEU A 37 -37.16 8.52 -16.91
C LEU A 37 -36.95 9.97 -16.44
N GLY A 38 -36.46 10.83 -17.34
CA GLY A 38 -36.33 12.26 -17.07
C GLY A 38 -35.08 12.65 -16.28
N ILE A 39 -34.04 11.81 -16.26
CA ILE A 39 -32.76 12.15 -15.64
C ILE A 39 -31.94 13.02 -16.62
N PRO A 40 -31.62 14.27 -16.25
CA PRO A 40 -30.83 15.15 -17.11
C PRO A 40 -29.38 14.66 -17.19
N LYS A 41 -28.79 14.69 -18.39
CA LYS A 41 -27.36 14.39 -18.54
C LYS A 41 -26.55 15.63 -18.17
N THR A 42 -25.47 15.43 -17.42
CA THR A 42 -24.49 16.49 -17.14
C THR A 42 -23.57 16.64 -18.34
N PHE A 43 -23.63 17.79 -19.01
CA PHE A 43 -22.68 18.15 -20.08
C PHE A 43 -21.66 19.15 -19.54
N SER A 44 -20.37 18.87 -19.72
CA SER A 44 -19.31 19.84 -19.41
C SER A 44 -19.23 20.89 -20.50
N ALA A 45 -19.27 22.17 -20.12
CA ALA A 45 -19.02 23.25 -21.06
C ALA A 45 -17.56 23.18 -21.57
N PRO A 46 -17.30 23.51 -22.85
CA PRO A 46 -15.94 23.59 -23.36
C PRO A 46 -15.18 24.76 -22.70
N VAL A 47 -13.91 24.53 -22.34
CA VAL A 47 -13.03 25.51 -21.69
C VAL A 47 -12.56 26.53 -22.73
N LYS A 48 -12.57 27.82 -22.38
CA LYS A 48 -12.10 28.87 -23.29
C LYS A 48 -10.58 28.77 -23.48
N PRO A 49 -10.04 29.07 -24.68
CA PRO A 49 -8.59 29.00 -24.94
C PRO A 49 -7.72 29.84 -23.97
N GLN A 50 -8.26 30.94 -23.43
CA GLN A 50 -7.57 31.79 -22.44
C GLN A 50 -7.47 31.16 -21.03
N GLU A 51 -8.38 30.24 -20.67
CA GLU A 51 -8.38 29.53 -19.38
C GLU A 51 -7.50 28.27 -19.39
N GLN A 52 -7.29 27.66 -20.57
CA GLN A 52 -6.40 26.50 -20.70
C GLN A 52 -4.93 26.82 -20.40
N ALA A 53 -4.51 28.07 -20.60
CA ALA A 53 -3.15 28.53 -20.28
C ALA A 53 -2.88 28.65 -18.77
N VAL A 54 -3.92 28.70 -17.93
CA VAL A 54 -3.82 28.87 -16.47
C VAL A 54 -3.86 27.52 -15.74
N MET A 55 -4.41 26.47 -16.36
CA MET A 55 -4.54 25.14 -15.73
C MET A 55 -3.29 24.26 -15.79
N SER A 56 -2.23 24.66 -16.50
CA SER A 56 -0.97 23.87 -16.55
C SER A 56 -0.05 24.12 -15.36
N ASP A 57 -0.24 25.20 -14.61
CA ASP A 57 0.54 25.53 -13.41
C ASP A 57 -0.38 25.52 -12.19
N GLY A 58 -0.14 24.59 -11.27
CA GLY A 58 -0.99 24.36 -10.10
C GLY A 58 -1.07 25.59 -9.19
N ALA A 59 -2.30 26.03 -8.89
CA ALA A 59 -2.60 26.91 -7.77
C ALA A 59 -4.05 26.71 -7.29
N GLU A 60 -4.25 26.97 -5.99
CA GLU A 60 -5.33 26.58 -5.10
C GLU A 60 -6.76 27.02 -5.46
N ILE A 61 -7.73 26.28 -4.89
CA ILE A 61 -9.16 26.56 -4.90
C ILE A 61 -9.51 27.57 -3.78
N LEU A 62 -10.38 28.55 -4.05
CA LEU A 62 -11.58 29.01 -3.27
C LEU A 62 -11.93 30.50 -3.55
N PRO A 63 -13.18 30.99 -3.34
CA PRO A 63 -14.51 30.38 -3.49
C PRO A 63 -15.44 31.16 -4.48
N LEU A 64 -16.61 30.58 -4.77
CA LEU A 64 -17.71 31.12 -5.61
C LEU A 64 -18.13 32.56 -5.28
N SER A 65 -18.44 33.36 -6.31
CA SER A 65 -19.41 34.47 -6.24
C SER A 65 -20.53 34.23 -7.25
N THR A 66 -21.70 33.98 -6.69
CA THR A 66 -23.03 34.10 -7.28
C THR A 66 -23.19 35.52 -7.81
N ASP A 67 -23.48 35.70 -9.10
CA ASP A 67 -24.45 36.69 -9.57
C ASP A 67 -24.70 36.55 -11.07
N GLY A 68 -25.99 36.50 -11.41
CA GLY A 68 -26.49 36.41 -12.77
C GLY A 68 -26.14 37.68 -13.53
N GLY A 69 -25.42 37.52 -14.64
CA GLY A 69 -25.16 38.57 -15.62
C GLY A 69 -25.05 37.96 -17.00
N ILE A 70 -26.04 38.23 -17.85
CA ILE A 70 -25.99 37.96 -19.28
C ILE A 70 -24.87 38.83 -19.86
N TRP A 71 -23.70 38.24 -20.14
CA TRP A 71 -22.61 38.91 -20.87
C TRP A 71 -22.70 38.56 -22.35
N GLU A 72 -23.55 39.30 -23.06
CA GLU A 72 -23.47 39.46 -24.50
C GLU A 72 -22.50 40.62 -24.77
N GLY A 73 -21.19 40.33 -24.63
CA GLY A 73 -20.12 41.33 -24.65
C GLY A 73 -19.02 40.97 -25.64
N GLN A 74 -19.09 41.60 -26.81
CA GLN A 74 -18.07 41.80 -27.84
C GLN A 74 -16.67 41.20 -27.59
N ALA A 75 -16.35 40.15 -28.35
CA ALA A 75 -14.96 39.76 -28.65
C ALA A 75 -14.62 40.14 -30.10
N ARG A 76 -14.43 41.44 -30.36
CA ARG A 76 -13.53 41.90 -31.43
C ARG A 76 -12.19 42.22 -30.78
N LYS A 77 -11.32 41.22 -30.67
CA LYS A 77 -9.88 41.45 -30.50
C LYS A 77 -9.24 41.25 -31.86
N ASP A 78 -8.91 42.37 -32.48
CA ASP A 78 -7.79 42.60 -33.40
C ASP A 78 -7.22 41.36 -34.12
N GLU A 79 -7.64 41.17 -35.38
CA GLU A 79 -7.14 40.14 -36.30
C GLU A 79 -5.70 40.39 -36.81
N ARG A 80 -4.97 41.36 -36.23
CA ARG A 80 -3.61 41.71 -36.65
C ARG A 80 -2.61 41.30 -35.57
N GLY A 81 -2.36 39.99 -35.45
CA GLY A 81 -1.29 39.46 -34.62
C GLY A 81 -1.53 38.13 -33.92
N MET A 82 -2.66 37.44 -34.14
CA MET A 82 -2.83 36.08 -33.61
C MET A 82 -2.05 35.08 -34.46
N GLY A 83 -1.15 34.31 -33.84
CA GLY A 83 -0.42 33.25 -34.54
C GLY A 83 -1.38 32.19 -35.09
N HIS A 84 -1.00 31.51 -36.19
CA HIS A 84 -1.81 30.43 -36.79
C HIS A 84 -2.31 29.37 -35.78
N MET A 85 -1.58 29.17 -34.68
CA MET A 85 -1.92 28.25 -33.60
C MET A 85 -3.06 28.74 -32.69
N GLU A 86 -3.22 30.05 -32.48
CA GLU A 86 -4.29 30.64 -31.66
C GLU A 86 -5.64 30.66 -32.41
N ILE A 87 -5.61 30.90 -33.72
CA ILE A 87 -6.79 30.85 -34.59
C ILE A 87 -7.36 29.41 -34.62
N ALA A 88 -6.48 28.41 -34.72
CA ALA A 88 -6.87 27.00 -34.69
C ALA A 88 -7.50 26.61 -33.33
N ALA A 89 -7.00 27.14 -32.22
CA ALA A 89 -7.56 26.90 -30.88
C ALA A 89 -8.96 27.51 -30.71
N TRP A 90 -9.17 28.73 -31.23
CA TRP A 90 -10.49 29.38 -31.22
C TRP A 90 -11.52 28.69 -32.11
N ASN A 91 -11.11 28.20 -33.29
CA ASN A 91 -11.97 27.41 -34.16
C ASN A 91 -12.41 26.10 -33.47
N ARG A 92 -11.46 25.38 -32.84
CA ARG A 92 -11.76 24.17 -32.05
C ARG A 92 -12.72 24.44 -30.90
N TYR A 93 -12.57 25.58 -30.21
CA TYR A 93 -13.49 26.01 -29.16
C TYR A 93 -14.90 26.28 -29.71
N HIS A 94 -15.01 26.94 -30.86
CA HIS A 94 -16.29 27.21 -31.50
C HIS A 94 -16.99 25.91 -31.96
N ASP A 95 -16.24 24.99 -32.56
CA ASP A 95 -16.73 23.65 -32.93
C ASP A 95 -17.17 22.86 -31.69
N ALA A 96 -16.41 22.90 -30.60
CA ALA A 96 -16.78 22.26 -29.34
C ALA A 96 -18.02 22.90 -28.70
N LEU A 97 -18.18 24.23 -28.80
CA LEU A 97 -19.33 24.96 -28.29
C LEU A 97 -20.61 24.69 -29.09
N THR A 98 -20.50 24.60 -30.42
CA THR A 98 -21.63 24.23 -31.27
C THR A 98 -22.07 22.79 -31.02
N ALA A 99 -21.12 21.85 -30.85
CA ALA A 99 -21.41 20.47 -30.44
C ALA A 99 -22.11 20.41 -29.07
N TYR A 100 -21.59 21.11 -28.06
CA TYR A 100 -22.19 21.20 -26.71
C TYR A 100 -23.64 21.72 -26.75
N ARG A 101 -23.89 22.79 -27.51
CA ARG A 101 -25.24 23.36 -27.68
C ARG A 101 -26.20 22.37 -28.36
N LEU A 102 -25.71 21.65 -29.37
CA LEU A 102 -26.48 20.61 -30.05
C LEU A 102 -26.83 19.46 -29.11
N ASP A 103 -25.89 19.03 -28.27
CA ASP A 103 -26.11 17.95 -27.30
C ASP A 103 -27.12 18.36 -26.21
N ILE A 104 -27.06 19.59 -25.71
CA ILE A 104 -28.09 20.13 -24.81
C ILE A 104 -29.46 20.17 -25.48
N ALA A 105 -29.55 20.61 -26.74
CA ALA A 105 -30.82 20.69 -27.44
C ALA A 105 -31.44 19.30 -27.65
N LYS A 106 -30.61 18.31 -28.02
CA LYS A 106 -31.02 16.90 -28.11
C LYS A 106 -31.46 16.33 -26.75
N ASP A 107 -30.74 16.65 -25.68
CA ASP A 107 -31.07 16.23 -24.31
C ASP A 107 -32.40 16.82 -23.85
N LYS A 108 -32.63 18.11 -24.08
CA LYS A 108 -33.91 18.79 -23.78
C LYS A 108 -35.07 18.16 -24.55
N ALA A 109 -34.90 17.86 -25.84
CA ALA A 109 -35.93 17.21 -26.64
C ALA A 109 -36.26 15.81 -26.10
N ARG A 110 -35.24 15.02 -25.72
CA ARG A 110 -35.42 13.73 -25.06
C ARG A 110 -36.20 13.88 -23.74
N LEU A 111 -35.77 14.80 -22.87
CA LEU A 111 -36.40 15.04 -21.57
C LEU A 111 -37.88 15.45 -21.70
N LEU A 112 -38.26 16.21 -22.72
CA LEU A 112 -39.67 16.57 -22.95
C LEU A 112 -40.54 15.35 -23.25
N VAL A 113 -40.04 14.39 -24.02
CA VAL A 113 -40.76 13.14 -24.32
C VAL A 113 -40.81 12.25 -23.08
N GLU A 114 -39.67 12.04 -22.42
CA GLU A 114 -39.59 11.22 -21.20
C GLU A 114 -40.45 11.79 -20.06
N ASN A 115 -40.55 13.11 -19.90
CA ASN A 115 -41.39 13.74 -18.89
C ASN A 115 -42.89 13.55 -19.16
N ARG A 116 -43.31 13.49 -20.43
CA ARG A 116 -44.71 13.15 -20.78
C ARG A 116 -45.03 11.71 -20.44
N GLU A 117 -44.16 10.78 -20.84
CA GLU A 117 -44.28 9.35 -20.49
C GLU A 117 -44.31 9.16 -18.98
N ARG A 118 -43.40 9.82 -18.26
CA ARG A 118 -43.34 9.82 -16.80
C ARG A 118 -44.63 10.34 -16.16
N SER A 119 -45.25 11.38 -16.73
CA SER A 119 -46.52 11.93 -16.24
C SER A 119 -47.68 10.95 -16.43
N LEU A 120 -47.76 10.28 -17.58
CA LEU A 120 -48.79 9.26 -17.85
C LEU A 120 -48.62 8.06 -16.93
N LEU A 121 -47.39 7.57 -16.80
CA LEU A 121 -47.04 6.46 -15.94
C LEU A 121 -47.34 6.77 -14.47
N SER A 122 -47.13 8.02 -14.03
CA SER A 122 -47.51 8.46 -12.69
C SER A 122 -49.01 8.37 -12.45
N GLN A 123 -49.83 8.78 -13.42
CA GLN A 123 -51.29 8.69 -13.30
C GLN A 123 -51.76 7.24 -13.23
N GLU A 124 -51.20 6.36 -14.07
CA GLU A 124 -51.50 4.92 -14.05
C GLU A 124 -51.11 4.27 -12.72
N ILE A 125 -49.94 4.61 -12.17
CA ILE A 125 -49.51 4.17 -10.84
C ILE A 125 -50.52 4.63 -9.77
N ASP A 126 -50.94 5.90 -9.80
CA ASP A 126 -51.89 6.43 -8.83
C ASP A 126 -53.24 5.72 -8.88
N GLU A 127 -53.73 5.40 -10.08
CA GLU A 127 -54.95 4.61 -10.27
C GLU A 127 -54.77 3.19 -9.71
N LEU A 128 -53.67 2.52 -10.02
CA LEU A 128 -53.37 1.17 -9.51
C LEU A 128 -53.26 1.16 -7.98
N VAL A 129 -52.63 2.18 -7.38
CA VAL A 129 -52.53 2.33 -5.92
C VAL A 129 -53.90 2.50 -5.28
N ARG A 130 -54.82 3.26 -5.91
CA ARG A 130 -56.20 3.40 -5.41
C ARG A 130 -56.94 2.08 -5.43
N PHE A 131 -56.94 1.37 -6.56
CA PHE A 131 -57.56 0.05 -6.66
C PHE A 131 -56.95 -0.96 -5.69
N GLN A 132 -55.64 -0.86 -5.45
CA GLN A 132 -54.95 -1.68 -4.49
C GLN A 132 -55.42 -1.41 -3.07
N ALA A 133 -55.55 -0.13 -2.67
CA ALA A 133 -56.07 0.24 -1.36
C ALA A 133 -57.49 -0.31 -1.13
N GLU A 134 -58.35 -0.26 -2.14
CA GLU A 134 -59.69 -0.88 -2.07
C GLU A 134 -59.64 -2.41 -1.92
N SER A 135 -58.73 -3.08 -2.62
CA SER A 135 -58.53 -4.53 -2.49
C SER A 135 -58.01 -4.92 -1.10
N VAL A 136 -57.06 -4.16 -0.55
CA VAL A 136 -56.55 -4.35 0.82
C VAL A 136 -57.65 -4.12 1.85
N ASN A 137 -58.47 -3.08 1.69
CA ASN A 137 -59.60 -2.81 2.59
C ASN A 137 -60.63 -3.93 2.57
N ARG A 138 -60.98 -4.44 1.36
CA ARG A 138 -61.89 -5.59 1.24
C ARG A 138 -61.31 -6.86 1.87
N LEU A 139 -60.01 -7.09 1.72
CA LEU A 139 -59.34 -8.22 2.38
C LEU A 139 -59.33 -8.06 3.90
N GLY A 140 -59.16 -6.83 4.41
CA GLY A 140 -59.32 -6.49 5.83
C GLY A 140 -60.68 -6.92 6.36
N GLN A 141 -61.77 -6.58 5.66
CA GLN A 141 -63.14 -6.99 6.02
C GLN A 141 -63.32 -8.52 6.06
N ILE A 142 -62.61 -9.25 5.21
CA ILE A 142 -62.61 -10.73 5.22
C ILE A 142 -61.88 -11.24 6.46
N TYR A 143 -60.72 -10.66 6.78
CA TYR A 143 -59.95 -11.02 7.97
C TYR A 143 -60.58 -10.60 9.29
N ASP A 144 -61.45 -9.59 9.29
CA ASP A 144 -62.21 -9.16 10.46
C ASP A 144 -63.16 -10.26 10.97
N LYS A 145 -63.53 -11.22 10.11
CA LYS A 145 -64.26 -12.43 10.50
C LYS A 145 -63.44 -13.35 11.42
N ASN A 146 -62.15 -13.06 11.61
CA ASN A 146 -61.21 -13.68 12.54
C ASN A 146 -61.13 -15.21 12.46
N ILE A 147 -61.36 -15.77 11.26
CA ILE A 147 -61.25 -17.21 10.99
C ILE A 147 -59.79 -17.66 11.00
N VAL A 148 -58.91 -16.85 10.41
CA VAL A 148 -57.45 -17.10 10.41
C VAL A 148 -56.77 -16.17 11.40
N PHE A 149 -55.93 -16.76 12.25
CA PHE A 149 -55.20 -16.02 13.27
C PHE A 149 -54.23 -15.02 12.62
N PRO A 150 -54.09 -13.78 13.13
CA PRO A 150 -53.31 -12.71 12.48
C PRO A 150 -51.89 -13.09 12.08
N LYS A 151 -51.21 -13.96 12.84
CA LYS A 151 -49.86 -14.44 12.53
C LYS A 151 -49.74 -15.11 11.16
N TYR A 152 -50.81 -15.78 10.71
CA TYR A 152 -50.83 -16.55 9.47
C TYR A 152 -51.50 -15.82 8.31
N ARG A 153 -51.85 -14.53 8.47
CA ARG A 153 -52.42 -13.68 7.41
C ARG A 153 -51.31 -13.17 6.50
N ASN A 154 -50.67 -14.10 5.81
CA ASN A 154 -49.68 -13.82 4.79
C ASN A 154 -49.86 -14.80 3.63
N LEU A 155 -49.47 -14.38 2.43
CA LEU A 155 -49.67 -15.16 1.20
C LEU A 155 -49.07 -16.58 1.30
N ILE A 156 -47.89 -16.72 1.88
CA ILE A 156 -47.16 -18.00 1.96
C ILE A 156 -47.90 -18.97 2.87
N ALA A 157 -48.22 -18.54 4.09
CA ALA A 157 -48.94 -19.32 5.08
C ALA A 157 -50.35 -19.68 4.56
N LEU A 158 -51.08 -18.73 3.96
CA LEU A 158 -52.40 -19.02 3.40
C LEU A 158 -52.34 -20.02 2.25
N SER A 159 -51.31 -19.94 1.39
CA SER A 159 -51.09 -20.92 0.33
C SER A 159 -50.86 -22.31 0.91
N SER A 160 -49.96 -22.45 1.90
CA SER A 160 -49.69 -23.73 2.56
C SER A 160 -50.92 -24.27 3.28
N LEU A 161 -51.63 -23.43 4.04
CA LEU A 161 -52.84 -23.82 4.76
C LEU A 161 -53.96 -24.27 3.81
N TYR A 162 -54.16 -23.55 2.70
CA TYR A 162 -55.11 -23.93 1.66
C TYR A 162 -54.72 -25.28 1.02
N GLU A 163 -53.43 -25.48 0.74
CA GLU A 163 -52.91 -26.73 0.18
C GLU A 163 -53.14 -27.93 1.12
N TYR A 164 -52.88 -27.78 2.42
CA TYR A 164 -53.08 -28.87 3.38
C TYR A 164 -54.55 -29.30 3.47
N ILE A 165 -55.48 -28.37 3.39
CA ILE A 165 -56.92 -28.65 3.42
C ILE A 165 -57.36 -29.28 2.09
N CYS A 166 -56.91 -28.76 0.94
CA CYS A 166 -57.21 -29.34 -0.37
C CYS A 166 -56.65 -30.76 -0.53
N ALA A 167 -55.45 -31.02 0.02
CA ALA A 167 -54.82 -32.34 0.00
C ALA A 167 -55.43 -33.32 1.00
N GLY A 168 -56.39 -32.88 1.84
CA GLY A 168 -57.02 -33.71 2.86
C GLY A 168 -56.09 -34.09 4.02
N ARG A 169 -54.98 -33.37 4.22
CA ARG A 169 -54.06 -33.59 5.35
C ARG A 169 -54.62 -33.05 6.67
N CYS A 170 -55.42 -31.98 6.59
CA CYS A 170 -56.07 -31.35 7.74
C CYS A 170 -57.52 -31.01 7.42
N TYR A 171 -58.39 -31.13 8.43
CA TYR A 171 -59.80 -30.74 8.35
C TYR A 171 -60.12 -29.51 9.21
N ALA A 172 -59.17 -29.06 10.04
CA ALA A 172 -59.29 -27.92 10.93
C ALA A 172 -57.99 -27.10 10.96
N LEU A 173 -58.10 -25.81 11.24
CA LEU A 173 -56.96 -24.91 11.43
C LEU A 173 -56.26 -25.19 12.77
N GLU A 174 -57.05 -25.44 13.81
CA GLU A 174 -56.59 -25.71 15.18
C GLU A 174 -56.67 -27.19 15.53
N GLY A 175 -55.85 -27.61 16.51
CA GLY A 175 -55.80 -28.97 17.03
C GLY A 175 -54.43 -29.64 16.90
N PRO A 176 -54.24 -30.85 17.48
CA PRO A 176 -52.97 -31.58 17.41
C PRO A 176 -52.52 -31.88 15.96
N GLU A 177 -53.47 -32.24 15.10
CA GLU A 177 -53.30 -32.46 13.66
C GLU A 177 -53.78 -31.25 12.83
N GLY A 178 -53.86 -30.07 13.46
CA GLY A 178 -54.32 -28.83 12.83
C GLY A 178 -53.30 -28.27 11.85
N ALA A 179 -53.80 -27.56 10.84
CA ALA A 179 -52.96 -26.98 9.78
C ALA A 179 -51.90 -26.00 10.33
N TYR A 180 -52.18 -25.30 11.43
CA TYR A 180 -51.19 -24.42 12.08
C TYR A 180 -50.00 -25.18 12.66
N ASN A 181 -50.21 -26.36 13.25
CA ASN A 181 -49.13 -27.14 13.86
C ASN A 181 -48.16 -27.64 12.78
N ILE A 182 -48.70 -28.13 11.66
CA ILE A 182 -47.91 -28.58 10.51
C ILE A 182 -47.10 -27.41 9.95
N TYR A 183 -47.73 -26.26 9.73
CA TYR A 183 -47.05 -25.08 9.23
C TYR A 183 -45.92 -24.59 10.16
N GLU A 184 -46.16 -24.55 11.48
CA GLU A 184 -45.11 -24.16 12.44
C GLU A 184 -43.96 -25.17 12.46
N ALA A 185 -44.25 -26.47 12.35
CA ALA A 185 -43.23 -27.51 12.28
C ALA A 185 -42.38 -27.35 11.00
N GLU A 186 -43.02 -27.14 9.85
CA GLU A 186 -42.34 -26.89 8.56
C GLU A 186 -41.52 -25.60 8.62
N SER A 187 -42.08 -24.50 9.13
CA SER A 187 -41.37 -23.23 9.30
C SER A 187 -40.16 -23.36 10.25
N ARG A 188 -40.26 -24.21 11.29
CA ARG A 188 -39.13 -24.51 12.18
C ARG A 188 -38.05 -25.29 11.43
N PHE A 189 -38.43 -26.26 10.60
CA PHE A 189 -37.47 -26.99 9.77
C PHE A 189 -36.79 -26.07 8.76
N ASP A 190 -37.51 -25.19 8.07
CA ASP A 190 -36.91 -24.22 7.14
C ASP A 190 -35.89 -23.31 7.82
N LYS A 191 -36.18 -22.87 9.05
CA LYS A 191 -35.23 -22.09 9.85
C LYS A 191 -33.98 -22.91 10.20
N ILE A 192 -34.14 -24.18 10.57
CA ILE A 192 -33.01 -25.08 10.84
C ILE A 192 -32.18 -25.26 9.57
N VAL A 193 -32.80 -25.52 8.43
CA VAL A 193 -32.11 -25.65 7.13
C VAL A 193 -31.33 -24.39 6.80
N THR A 194 -31.96 -23.21 6.90
CA THR A 194 -31.28 -21.92 6.66
C THR A 194 -30.08 -21.71 7.59
N ARG A 195 -30.19 -22.13 8.86
CA ARG A 195 -29.06 -22.06 9.80
C ARG A 195 -27.97 -23.07 9.47
N LEU A 196 -28.32 -24.26 9.00
CA LEU A 196 -27.35 -25.25 8.53
C LEU A 196 -26.61 -24.76 7.28
N ASP A 197 -27.30 -24.10 6.36
CA ASP A 197 -26.67 -23.48 5.19
C ASP A 197 -25.63 -22.42 5.60
N GLN A 198 -25.93 -21.61 6.63
CA GLN A 198 -24.96 -20.67 7.20
C GLN A 198 -23.74 -21.36 7.82
N VAL A 199 -23.96 -22.47 8.53
CA VAL A 199 -22.87 -23.27 9.08
C VAL A 199 -22.00 -23.84 7.96
N ILE A 200 -22.59 -24.32 6.85
CA ILE A 200 -21.85 -24.81 5.68
C ILE A 200 -20.97 -23.71 5.09
N ILE A 201 -21.52 -22.51 4.89
CA ILE A 201 -20.76 -21.35 4.38
C ILE A 201 -19.57 -21.02 5.31
N HIS A 202 -19.77 -21.03 6.62
CA HIS A 202 -18.69 -20.77 7.57
C HIS A 202 -17.64 -21.88 7.57
N LEU A 203 -18.03 -23.15 7.40
CA LEU A 203 -17.10 -24.27 7.27
C LEU A 203 -16.25 -24.19 6.00
N ASP A 204 -16.86 -23.80 4.87
CA ASP A 204 -16.12 -23.57 3.63
C ASP A 204 -15.11 -22.42 3.80
N ALA A 205 -15.51 -21.32 4.43
CA ALA A 205 -14.61 -20.21 4.72
C ALA A 205 -13.44 -20.64 5.65
N ILE A 206 -13.71 -21.49 6.65
CA ILE A 206 -12.67 -22.04 7.53
C ILE A 206 -11.71 -22.92 6.72
N ARG A 207 -12.22 -23.80 5.87
CA ARG A 207 -11.39 -24.66 5.01
C ARG A 207 -10.48 -23.82 4.10
N ASP A 208 -11.02 -22.79 3.48
CA ASP A 208 -10.27 -21.93 2.57
C ASP A 208 -9.19 -21.14 3.32
N ASN A 209 -9.51 -20.62 4.52
CA ASN A 209 -8.52 -19.99 5.41
C ASN A 209 -7.42 -20.96 5.83
N GLN A 210 -7.75 -22.21 6.15
CA GLN A 210 -6.77 -23.25 6.51
C GLN A 210 -5.83 -23.55 5.34
N TYR A 211 -6.33 -23.59 4.11
CA TYR A 211 -5.51 -23.78 2.92
C TYR A 211 -4.52 -22.62 2.72
N VAL A 212 -4.98 -21.38 2.89
CA VAL A 212 -4.13 -20.19 2.81
C VAL A 212 -3.05 -20.20 3.90
N LEU A 213 -3.42 -20.51 5.15
CA LEU A 213 -2.47 -20.61 6.25
C LEU A 213 -1.43 -21.72 6.02
N PHE A 214 -1.86 -22.88 5.53
CA PHE A 214 -0.96 -23.98 5.23
C PHE A 214 0.08 -23.60 4.17
N SER A 215 -0.35 -22.98 3.06
CA SER A 215 0.57 -22.55 2.01
C SER A 215 1.52 -21.44 2.49
N ALA A 216 1.03 -20.47 3.27
CA ALA A 216 1.87 -19.44 3.88
C ALA A 216 2.90 -20.03 4.87
N MET A 217 2.51 -21.03 5.66
CA MET A 217 3.42 -21.71 6.59
C MET A 217 4.47 -22.54 5.86
N GLN A 218 4.09 -23.22 4.78
CA GLN A 218 5.04 -23.95 3.94
C GLN A 218 6.07 -23.00 3.31
N GLU A 219 5.63 -21.86 2.81
CA GLU A 219 6.51 -20.81 2.28
C GLU A 219 7.44 -20.26 3.37
N THR A 220 6.92 -20.00 4.57
CA THR A 220 7.72 -19.53 5.71
C THR A 220 8.79 -20.55 6.10
N ASN A 221 8.45 -21.84 6.14
CA ASN A 221 9.42 -22.90 6.42
C ASN A 221 10.52 -22.95 5.37
N ARG A 222 10.16 -22.81 4.09
CA ARG A 222 11.14 -22.74 3.00
C ARG A 222 12.07 -21.54 3.15
N GLN A 223 11.54 -20.38 3.52
CA GLN A 223 12.35 -19.19 3.80
C GLN A 223 13.26 -19.40 5.01
N TYR A 224 12.79 -20.12 6.03
CA TYR A 224 13.59 -20.49 7.20
C TYR A 224 14.76 -21.41 6.85
N GLU A 225 14.54 -22.41 6.00
CA GLU A 225 15.60 -23.29 5.48
C GLU A 225 16.67 -22.48 4.73
N GLN A 226 16.25 -21.55 3.86
CA GLN A 226 17.18 -20.66 3.15
C GLN A 226 17.99 -19.77 4.11
N LEU A 227 17.35 -19.30 5.18
CA LEU A 227 18.00 -18.50 6.22
C LEU A 227 19.02 -19.34 6.98
N LEU A 228 18.67 -20.57 7.36
CA LEU A 228 19.60 -21.50 8.01
C LEU A 228 20.83 -21.76 7.14
N ASP A 229 20.65 -22.01 5.84
CA ASP A 229 21.74 -22.19 4.88
C ASP A 229 22.63 -20.95 4.82
N ALA A 230 22.03 -19.75 4.74
CA ALA A 230 22.78 -18.49 4.74
C ALA A 230 23.58 -18.30 6.03
N VAL A 231 23.00 -18.61 7.20
CA VAL A 231 23.70 -18.56 8.49
C VAL A 231 24.85 -19.56 8.53
N GLN A 232 24.67 -20.76 8.00
CA GLN A 232 25.74 -21.76 7.96
C GLN A 232 26.91 -21.31 7.09
N ILE A 233 26.63 -20.68 5.94
CA ILE A 233 27.67 -20.06 5.10
C ILE A 233 28.41 -18.96 5.88
N LEU A 234 27.69 -18.09 6.59
CA LEU A 234 28.30 -17.03 7.41
C LEU A 234 29.18 -17.58 8.53
N VAL A 235 28.74 -18.65 9.21
CA VAL A 235 29.52 -19.32 10.25
C VAL A 235 30.79 -19.94 9.67
N GLN A 236 30.70 -20.59 8.51
CA GLN A 236 31.85 -21.17 7.83
C GLN A 236 32.85 -20.09 7.41
N GLN A 237 32.38 -18.97 6.85
CA GLN A 237 33.22 -17.82 6.51
C GLN A 237 33.89 -17.23 7.76
N GLY A 238 33.17 -17.08 8.87
CA GLY A 238 33.74 -16.65 10.15
C GLY A 238 34.84 -17.58 10.64
N GLY A 239 34.66 -18.90 10.52
CA GLY A 239 35.68 -19.90 10.85
C GLY A 239 36.94 -19.79 9.98
N GLN A 240 36.78 -19.54 8.68
CA GLN A 240 37.90 -19.31 7.77
C GLN A 240 38.69 -18.04 8.15
N ILE A 241 38.00 -16.93 8.40
CA ILE A 241 38.61 -15.66 8.83
C ILE A 241 39.41 -15.85 10.12
N LEU A 242 38.84 -16.56 11.11
CA LEU A 242 39.55 -16.86 12.36
C LEU A 242 40.82 -17.68 12.13
N GLY A 243 40.76 -18.69 11.24
CA GLY A 243 41.93 -19.50 10.89
C GLY A 243 43.02 -18.69 10.17
N GLU A 244 42.65 -17.79 9.26
CA GLU A 244 43.58 -16.85 8.63
C GLU A 244 44.19 -15.89 9.64
N MET A 245 43.38 -15.33 10.54
CA MET A 245 43.84 -14.44 11.60
C MET A 245 44.85 -15.13 12.53
N GLN A 246 44.63 -16.39 12.89
CA GLN A 246 45.58 -17.18 13.68
C GLN A 246 46.91 -17.37 12.96
N ARG A 247 46.88 -17.66 11.65
CA ARG A 247 48.09 -17.78 10.83
C ARG A 247 48.86 -16.47 10.74
N ILE A 248 48.16 -15.35 10.53
CA ILE A 248 48.77 -14.01 10.51
C ILE A 248 49.39 -13.70 11.88
N SER A 249 48.67 -13.95 12.97
CA SER A 249 49.18 -13.72 14.33
C SER A 249 50.42 -14.56 14.63
N HIS A 250 50.43 -15.82 14.19
CA HIS A 250 51.59 -16.69 14.37
C HIS A 250 52.79 -16.17 13.56
N GLY A 251 52.59 -15.78 12.30
CA GLY A 251 53.63 -15.16 11.48
C GLY A 251 54.18 -13.86 12.07
N ILE A 252 53.32 -13.02 12.65
CA ILE A 252 53.73 -11.79 13.37
C ILE A 252 54.59 -12.15 14.59
N SER A 253 54.21 -13.17 15.37
CA SER A 253 54.99 -13.62 16.52
C SER A 253 56.38 -14.10 16.11
N GLU A 254 56.46 -14.96 15.08
CA GLU A 254 57.75 -15.43 14.56
C GLU A 254 58.61 -14.27 14.04
N GLN A 255 58.01 -13.31 13.36
CA GLN A 255 58.71 -12.11 12.89
C GLN A 255 59.20 -11.26 14.06
N SER A 256 58.40 -11.12 15.12
CA SER A 256 58.78 -10.41 16.35
C SER A 256 59.99 -11.07 17.02
N ASP A 257 60.01 -12.41 17.09
CA ASP A 257 61.14 -13.15 17.67
C ASP A 257 62.43 -12.95 16.86
N ARG A 258 62.34 -12.99 15.52
CA ARG A 258 63.48 -12.70 14.63
C ARG A 258 63.99 -11.28 14.80
N ILE A 259 63.10 -10.29 14.93
CA ILE A 259 63.46 -8.89 15.17
C ILE A 259 64.17 -8.76 16.53
N SER A 260 63.71 -9.46 17.57
CA SER A 260 64.36 -9.45 18.88
C SER A 260 65.78 -10.01 18.81
N GLU A 261 65.98 -11.15 18.13
CA GLU A 261 67.33 -11.73 17.95
C GLU A 261 68.25 -10.77 17.18
N GLN A 262 67.75 -10.13 16.12
CA GLN A 262 68.51 -9.12 15.38
C GLN A 262 68.87 -7.93 16.25
N ALA A 263 67.94 -7.44 17.09
CA ALA A 263 68.21 -6.36 18.02
C ALA A 263 69.29 -6.75 19.04
N ASP A 264 69.31 -7.98 19.54
CA ASP A 264 70.36 -8.50 20.43
C ASP A 264 71.73 -8.52 19.75
N ARG A 265 71.80 -9.01 18.51
CA ARG A 265 73.04 -8.99 17.72
C ARG A 265 73.55 -7.57 17.49
N ILE A 266 72.67 -6.64 17.13
CA ILE A 266 73.00 -5.22 16.95
C ILE A 266 73.50 -4.60 18.26
N ARG A 267 72.84 -4.90 19.39
CA ARG A 267 73.30 -4.45 20.72
C ARG A 267 74.71 -4.97 21.02
N GLY A 268 74.97 -6.25 20.75
CA GLY A 268 76.30 -6.85 20.92
C GLY A 268 77.37 -6.18 20.05
N HIS A 269 77.09 -5.98 18.76
CA HIS A 269 77.99 -5.25 17.86
C HIS A 269 78.23 -3.80 18.30
N THR A 270 77.19 -3.11 18.77
CA THR A 270 77.31 -1.72 19.26
C THR A 270 78.20 -1.66 20.50
N ALA A 271 78.06 -2.62 21.42
CA ALA A 271 78.94 -2.73 22.59
C ALA A 271 80.40 -2.98 22.18
N GLN A 272 80.65 -3.88 21.22
CA GLN A 272 81.99 -4.13 20.69
C GLN A 272 82.61 -2.88 20.04
N ILE A 273 81.86 -2.20 19.15
CA ILE A 273 82.30 -0.95 18.51
C ILE A 273 82.62 0.09 19.57
N SER A 274 81.77 0.25 20.60
CA SER A 274 82.03 1.20 21.67
C SER A 274 83.31 0.91 22.46
N ALA A 275 83.61 -0.37 22.70
CA ALA A 275 84.85 -0.78 23.36
C ALA A 275 86.08 -0.49 22.49
N GLN A 276 86.03 -0.84 21.20
CA GLN A 276 87.08 -0.52 20.23
C GLN A 276 87.32 0.99 20.13
N LEU A 277 86.25 1.79 20.15
CA LEU A 277 86.35 3.24 20.10
C LEU A 277 86.97 3.83 21.38
N SER A 278 86.78 3.19 22.53
CA SER A 278 87.46 3.53 23.78
C SER A 278 88.95 3.21 23.74
N GLU A 279 89.33 2.02 23.25
CA GLU A 279 90.72 1.61 23.09
C GLU A 279 91.46 2.52 22.08
N LEU A 280 90.82 2.85 20.96
CA LEU A 280 91.35 3.81 19.99
C LEU A 280 91.55 5.21 20.60
N ARG A 281 90.65 5.64 21.50
CA ARG A 281 90.83 6.90 22.22
C ARG A 281 92.02 6.85 23.18
N GLU A 282 92.22 5.73 23.87
CA GLU A 282 93.35 5.55 24.80
C GLU A 282 94.69 5.49 24.05
N THR A 283 94.77 4.72 22.96
CA THR A 283 95.96 4.66 22.10
C THR A 283 96.24 5.99 21.41
N SER A 284 95.20 6.71 20.98
CA SER A 284 95.33 8.09 20.47
C SER A 284 95.86 9.03 21.55
N ALA A 285 95.33 8.97 22.78
CA ALA A 285 95.84 9.76 23.90
C ALA A 285 97.32 9.46 24.20
N LEU A 286 97.73 8.19 24.15
CA LEU A 286 99.13 7.78 24.27
C LEU A 286 99.98 8.30 23.10
N ALA A 287 99.49 8.22 21.86
CA ALA A 287 100.19 8.72 20.68
C ALA A 287 100.40 10.24 20.75
N VAL A 288 99.39 10.99 21.22
CA VAL A 288 99.49 12.43 21.48
C VAL A 288 100.54 12.71 22.54
N TYR A 289 100.53 11.98 23.66
CA TYR A 289 101.54 12.12 24.71
C TYR A 289 102.97 11.84 24.20
N HIS A 290 103.16 10.79 23.40
CA HIS A 290 104.45 10.48 22.80
C HIS A 290 104.90 11.54 21.80
N ALA A 291 103.98 12.07 20.98
CA ALA A 291 104.27 13.15 20.04
C ALA A 291 104.68 14.45 20.76
N GLU A 292 103.99 14.81 21.85
CA GLU A 292 104.39 15.96 22.68
C GLU A 292 105.78 15.75 23.29
N ARG A 293 106.08 14.53 23.73
CA ARG A 293 107.39 14.20 24.30
C ARG A 293 108.51 14.26 23.27
N THR A 294 108.32 13.68 22.08
CA THR A 294 109.32 13.75 21.01
C THR A 294 109.50 15.18 20.51
N GLN A 295 108.43 15.97 20.43
CA GLN A 295 108.53 17.39 20.08
C GLN A 295 109.32 18.17 21.14
N LYS A 296 109.12 17.89 22.43
CA LYS A 296 109.95 18.47 23.51
C LYS A 296 111.41 18.03 23.39
N GLU A 297 111.68 16.76 23.09
CA GLU A 297 113.04 16.24 22.89
C GLU A 297 113.72 16.89 21.67
N LEU A 298 113.00 17.04 20.55
CA LEU A 298 113.48 17.79 19.38
C LEU A 298 113.69 19.27 19.70
N HIS A 299 112.82 19.89 20.49
CA HIS A 299 113.01 21.27 20.93
C HIS A 299 114.27 21.41 21.79
N TYR A 300 114.50 20.50 22.74
CA TYR A 300 115.75 20.46 23.52
C TYR A 300 116.97 20.20 22.65
N MET A 301 116.90 19.29 21.66
CA MET A 301 118.00 19.03 20.73
C MET A 301 118.28 20.24 19.84
N ASN A 302 117.26 20.85 19.23
CA ASN A 302 117.42 22.07 18.44
C ASN A 302 117.97 23.22 19.29
N GLN A 303 117.56 23.31 20.57
CA GLN A 303 118.14 24.27 21.50
C GLN A 303 119.61 23.93 21.79
N MET A 304 119.97 22.68 22.04
CA MET A 304 121.36 22.26 22.25
C MET A 304 122.24 22.45 21.00
N ASP A 305 121.72 22.18 19.81
CA ASP A 305 122.42 22.36 18.53
C ASP A 305 122.67 23.85 18.25
N PHE A 306 121.68 24.72 18.54
CA PHE A 306 121.87 26.18 18.46
C PHE A 306 122.97 26.67 19.41
N TRP A 307 123.07 26.11 20.62
CA TRP A 307 124.07 26.52 21.62
C TRP A 307 125.44 25.88 21.37
N SER A 308 125.53 24.78 20.60
CA SER A 308 126.79 24.06 20.30
C SER A 308 127.48 24.47 18.99
N GLY A 309 126.89 25.40 18.22
CA GLY A 309 127.57 26.06 17.09
C GLY A 309 127.67 25.22 15.81
N ARG A 310 126.85 24.18 15.63
CA ARG A 310 126.67 23.45 14.36
C ARG A 310 125.29 23.80 13.79
N ASN A 311 125.27 24.70 12.82
CA ASN A 311 124.04 25.20 12.19
C ASN A 311 124.07 24.89 10.69
N ASP A 312 123.91 23.61 10.36
CA ASP A 312 123.73 23.07 9.02
C ASP A 312 122.23 23.10 8.68
N GLY A 313 121.87 23.99 7.74
CA GLY A 313 120.50 24.42 7.42
C GLY A 313 119.54 23.39 6.82
N VAL A 314 119.53 22.16 7.35
CA VAL A 314 118.64 21.06 6.97
C VAL A 314 117.41 20.97 7.89
N PHE A 315 117.48 21.55 9.09
CA PHE A 315 116.35 21.68 9.99
C PHE A 315 116.02 23.17 10.19
N PHE A 316 114.74 23.53 10.07
CA PHE A 316 114.21 24.88 10.26
C PHE A 316 114.39 25.32 11.72
N ASN A 317 115.61 25.73 12.06
CA ASN A 317 116.01 26.21 13.37
C ASN A 317 115.52 27.65 13.55
N LEU A 318 114.29 27.80 14.04
CA LEU A 318 113.78 29.10 14.51
C LEU A 318 114.34 29.43 15.90
N PRO A 319 114.63 30.72 16.19
CA PRO A 319 115.06 31.16 17.52
C PRO A 319 113.98 30.86 18.57
N PRO A 320 114.35 30.56 19.83
CA PRO A 320 113.39 30.33 20.89
C PRO A 320 112.61 31.62 21.20
N HIS A 321 111.29 31.53 21.20
CA HIS A 321 110.39 32.46 21.88
C HIS A 321 109.82 31.80 23.13
#